data_AF-A0A8I6XFM7-F1
#
_entry.id   AF-A0A8I6XFM7-F1
#
_cell.length_a   1.000
_cell.length_b   1.000
_cell.length_c   1.000
_cell.angle_alpha   90.00
_cell.angle_beta   90.00
_cell.angle_gamma   90.00
#
_symmetry.space_group_name_H-M   'P 1'
#
loop_
_entity.id
_entity.type
_entity.pdbx_description
1 polymer ?
#
loop_
_entity_poly.entity_id
_entity_poly.type
_entity_poly.pdbx_seq_one_letter_code
_entity_poly.pdbx_strand_id
1 'polypeptide(L)' 'MICFNCSSCGHYVGNCVEPKRCFICSGTHNVNNCITWARLQTTTEYFGSAIVGLGFYHIDTPVATGSNWLN' A
#
# COMPACT_ATOMS: atom_id res chain seq x y z
N MET A 1 -5.21 7.98 -7.07
CA MET A 1 -3.82 7.90 -6.57
C MET A 1 -3.81 8.12 -5.06
N ILE A 2 -3.21 7.20 -4.32
CA ILE A 2 -2.97 7.30 -2.87
C ILE A 2 -1.51 7.69 -2.62
N CYS A 3 -1.28 8.51 -1.60
CA CYS A 3 0.07 8.87 -1.18
C CYS A 3 0.63 7.81 -0.24
N PHE A 4 1.76 7.20 -0.59
CA PHE A 4 2.43 6.19 0.25
C PHE A 4 3.09 6.76 1.52
N ASN A 5 2.97 8.06 1.79
CA ASN A 5 3.46 8.67 3.02
C ASN A 5 2.36 8.86 4.07
N CYS A 6 1.21 9.40 3.65
CA CYS A 6 0.11 9.80 4.54
C CYS A 6 -1.21 9.08 4.27
N SER A 7 -1.22 8.14 3.32
CA SER A 7 -2.40 7.36 2.89
C SER A 7 -3.57 8.18 2.35
N SER A 8 -3.40 9.50 2.17
CA SER A 8 -4.42 10.38 1.62
C SER A 8 -4.41 10.35 0.09
N CYS A 9 -5.57 10.56 -0.51
CA CYS A 9 -5.71 10.67 -1.96
C CYS A 9 -5.34 12.07 -2.49
N GLY A 10 -5.17 12.18 -3.80
CA GLY A 10 -5.08 13.47 -4.50
C GLY A 10 -3.66 14.02 -4.70
N HIS A 11 -2.62 13.31 -4.27
CA HIS A 11 -1.23 13.72 -4.51
C HIS A 11 -0.26 12.52 -4.59
N TYR A 12 0.87 12.74 -5.27
CA TYR A 12 2.01 11.82 -5.30
C TYR A 12 2.85 11.96 -4.03
N VAL A 13 3.57 10.90 -3.65
CA VAL A 13 4.47 10.89 -2.48
C VAL A 13 5.52 12.01 -2.51
N GLY A 14 6.00 12.38 -3.70
CA GLY A 14 6.96 13.49 -3.88
C GLY A 14 6.39 14.88 -3.55
N ASN A 15 5.07 15.03 -3.57
CA ASN A 15 4.35 16.27 -3.30
C ASN A 15 3.68 16.26 -1.92
N CYS A 16 3.97 15.26 -1.08
CA CYS A 16 3.36 15.16 0.24
C CYS A 16 3.97 16.20 1.19
N VAL A 17 3.12 17.01 1.82
CA VAL A 17 3.53 18.03 2.80
C VAL A 17 3.75 17.46 4.19
N GLU A 18 3.27 16.23 4.44
CA GLU A 18 3.43 15.55 5.71
C GLU A 18 4.87 15.08 5.92
N PRO A 19 5.36 15.00 7.18
CA PRO A 19 6.64 14.38 7.49
C PRO A 19 6.76 12.99 6.86
N LYS A 20 7.96 12.62 6.40
CA LYS A 20 8.20 11.32 5.79
C LYS A 20 8.05 10.19 6.81
N ARG A 21 7.28 9.17 6.45
CA ARG A 21 6.94 8.00 7.26
C ARG A 21 7.04 6.76 6.39
N CYS A 22 7.39 5.64 7.01
CA CYS A 22 7.36 4.33 6.38
C CYS A 22 5.91 3.95 6.09
N PHE A 23 5.61 3.66 4.83
CA PHE A 23 4.26 3.28 4.40
C PHE A 23 3.72 2.03 5.13
N ILE A 24 4.61 1.11 5.52
CA ILE A 24 4.23 -0.18 6.09
C ILE A 24 3.88 -0.04 7.58
N CYS A 25 4.69 0.70 8.34
CA CYS A 25 4.59 0.70 9.80
C CYS A 25 4.50 2.10 10.41
N SER A 26 4.39 3.15 9.59
CA SER A 26 4.37 4.56 10.01
C SER A 26 5.62 5.03 10.80
N GLY A 27 6.76 4.32 10.71
CA GLY A 27 8.02 4.68 11.35
C GLY A 27 8.83 5.74 10.58
N THR A 28 9.94 6.23 11.15
CA THR A 28 10.78 7.29 10.54
C THR A 28 11.87 6.79 9.58
N HIS A 29 11.77 5.56 9.10
CA HIS A 29 12.75 4.93 8.20
C HIS A 29 12.26 4.86 6.75
N ASN A 30 13.21 4.72 5.81
CA ASN A 30 12.90 4.37 4.43
C ASN A 30 12.28 2.96 4.37
N VAL A 31 11.27 2.76 3.52
CA VAL A 31 10.55 1.48 3.38
C VAL A 31 11.46 0.27 3.14
N ASN A 32 12.58 0.46 2.43
CA ASN A 32 13.57 -0.60 2.17
C ASN A 32 14.29 -1.09 3.44
N ASN A 33 14.24 -0.30 4.52
CA ASN A 33 14.83 -0.62 5.81
C ASN A 33 13.77 -1.06 6.83
N CYS A 34 12.52 -1.28 6.40
CA CYS A 34 11.44 -1.64 7.31
C CYS A 34 11.57 -3.10 7.78
N ILE A 35 11.80 -3.31 9.07
CA ILE A 35 11.87 -4.66 9.65
C ILE A 35 10.53 -5.40 9.50
N THR A 36 9.40 -4.67 9.52
CA THR A 36 8.07 -5.23 9.29
C THR A 36 7.87 -5.70 7.85
N TRP A 37 8.59 -5.12 6.88
CA TRP A 37 8.60 -5.62 5.49
C TRP A 37 9.19 -7.02 5.38
N ALA A 38 10.28 -7.27 6.14
CA ALA A 38 10.97 -8.56 6.15
C ALA A 38 10.20 -9.66 6.90
N ARG A 39 9.13 -9.31 7.64
CA ARG A 39 8.25 -10.31 8.23
C ARG A 39 7.40 -10.94 7.13
N LEU A 40 7.24 -12.26 7.17
CA LEU A 40 6.20 -12.93 6.39
C LEU A 40 4.88 -12.25 6.73
N GLN A 41 4.39 -11.46 5.78
CA GLN A 41 3.03 -10.98 5.80
C GLN A 41 2.19 -12.25 5.67
N THR A 42 1.38 -12.58 6.69
CA THR A 42 0.24 -13.49 6.49
C THR A 42 -0.44 -12.97 5.24
N THR A 43 -0.39 -13.74 4.16
CA THR A 43 -0.81 -13.33 2.81
C THR A 43 -2.12 -12.59 2.95
N THR A 44 -2.05 -11.26 2.92
CA THR A 44 -3.26 -10.45 2.96
C THR A 44 -3.88 -10.74 1.61
N GLU A 45 -5.02 -11.41 1.60
CA GLU A 45 -5.72 -11.69 0.34
C GLU A 45 -6.02 -10.36 -0.38
N TYR A 46 -6.15 -9.27 0.39
CA TYR A 46 -6.42 -7.94 -0.11
C TYR A 46 -5.61 -6.87 0.66
N PHE A 47 -4.96 -5.96 -0.07
CA PHE A 47 -4.31 -4.75 0.45
C PHE A 47 -4.88 -3.52 -0.26
N GLY A 48 -5.43 -2.57 0.49
CA GLY A 48 -6.04 -1.38 -0.09
C GLY A 48 -6.33 -0.30 0.96
N SER A 49 -6.57 0.92 0.49
CA SER A 49 -7.00 2.04 1.33
C SER A 49 -8.47 2.35 1.02
N ALA A 50 -9.29 2.53 2.06
CA ALA A 50 -10.67 2.98 1.91
C ALA A 50 -10.83 4.43 2.35
N ILE A 51 -11.78 5.12 1.70
CA ILE A 51 -12.32 6.39 2.17
C ILE A 51 -13.42 6.10 3.18
N VAL A 52 -13.47 6.88 4.26
CA VAL A 52 -14.53 6.81 5.26
C VAL A 52 -15.90 6.96 4.58
N GLY A 53 -16.78 5.99 4.78
CA GLY A 53 -18.13 5.97 4.17
C GLY A 53 -18.24 5.20 2.85
N LEU A 54 -17.13 4.69 2.30
CA LEU A 54 -17.15 3.77 1.16
C LEU A 54 -16.89 2.34 1.65
N GLY A 55 -17.76 1.40 1.26
CA GLY A 55 -17.59 -0.02 1.54
C GLY A 55 -16.52 -0.67 0.63
N PHE A 56 -16.12 -1.88 0.98
CA PHE A 56 -15.26 -2.70 0.14
C PHE A 56 -16.13 -3.64 -0.71
N TYR A 57 -15.81 -3.76 -2.00
CA TYR A 57 -16.35 -4.80 -2.85
C TYR A 57 -15.28 -5.87 -3.04
N HIS A 58 -15.63 -7.10 -2.70
CA HIS A 58 -14.85 -8.27 -3.07
C HIS A 58 -15.16 -8.61 -4.53
N ILE A 59 -14.14 -8.59 -5.39
CA ILE A 59 -14.26 -9.03 -6.78
C ILE A 59 -13.46 -10.32 -6.90
N ASP A 60 -14.14 -11.42 -7.19
CA ASP A 60 -13.49 -12.68 -7.52
C ASP A 60 -12.81 -12.55 -8.89
N THR A 61 -11.51 -12.26 -8.89
CA THR A 61 -10.71 -12.41 -10.10
C THR A 61 -10.41 -13.89 -10.34
N PRO A 62 -10.74 -14.45 -11.51
CA PRO A 62 -10.28 -15.79 -11.86
C PRO A 62 -8.75 -15.82 -11.78
N VAL A 63 -8.20 -16.93 -11.26
CA VAL A 63 -6.75 -17.13 -11.16
C VAL A 63 -6.16 -17.07 -12.56
N ALA A 64 -5.61 -15.91 -12.93
CA ALA A 64 -4.80 -15.78 -14.11
C ALA A 64 -3.50 -16.52 -13.82
N THR A 65 -3.29 -17.65 -14.50
CA THR A 65 -1.99 -18.32 -14.58
C THR A 65 -0.97 -17.32 -15.11
N GLY A 66 -0.13 -16.79 -14.23
CA GLY A 66 1.08 -16.05 -14.57
C GLY A 66 0.84 -14.67 -15.18
N SER A 67 0.53 -13.69 -14.35
CA SER A 67 0.59 -12.31 -14.79
C SER A 67 2.05 -11.82 -14.72
N ASN A 68 2.71 -11.79 -15.89
CA ASN A 68 4.04 -11.23 -16.09
C ASN A 68 3.95 -9.70 -16.17
N TRP A 69 3.82 -9.04 -15.00
CA TRP A 69 3.74 -7.57 -14.92
C TRP A 69 5.10 -6.86 -15.04
N LEU A 70 6.18 -7.59 -15.31
CA LEU A 70 7.56 -7.13 -15.17
C LEU A 70 8.40 -7.32 -16.44
N ASN A 71 7.76 -7.42 -17.61
CA ASN A 71 8.45 -7.27 -18.89
C ASN A 71 8.34 -5.84 -19.41
#